data_AF-A0A4Y5SJY8-F1
#
_entry.id   AF-A0A4Y5SJY8-F1
#
_cell.length_a   1.000
_cell.length_b   1.000
_cell.length_c   1.000
_cell.angle_alpha   90.00
_cell.angle_beta   90.00
_cell.angle_gamma   90.00
#
_symmetry.space_group_name_H-M   'P 1'
#
loop_
_entity.id
_entity.type
_entity.pdbx_description
1 polymer ?
#
loop_
_entity_poly.entity_id
_entity_poly.type
_entity_poly.pdbx_seq_one_letter_code
_entity_poly.pdbx_strand_id
1 'polypeptide(L)'
;MRAQASLEYLFMLAGMFVLVLATLFAYNNGVLPHTIETGEQVNVLQLQNDAQYIVVQLKANELWEELKSKTVTLTISDGKTTCTVDKTSYTGTYPEVIEYSTDGKTLEKIYNDCMDGNAGACEVIICSLGAG
;
A
#
# COMPACT_ATOMS: atom_id res chain seq x y z
N MET A 1 3.76 59.95 7.85
CA MET A 1 4.15 58.82 6.97
C MET A 1 4.24 57.50 7.77
N ARG A 2 3.15 57.07 8.42
CA ARG A 2 3.11 55.78 9.18
C ARG A 2 1.85 54.95 8.90
N ALA A 3 0.79 55.54 8.36
CA ALA A 3 -0.45 54.84 8.01
C ALA A 3 -0.42 54.16 6.62
N GLN A 4 0.52 54.55 5.74
CA GLN A 4 0.62 54.00 4.38
C GLN A 4 1.29 52.61 4.37
N ALA A 5 2.27 52.38 5.24
CA ALA A 5 2.95 51.08 5.35
C ALA A 5 2.06 49.98 5.96
N SER A 6 1.16 50.32 6.90
CA SER A 6 0.26 49.34 7.52
C SER A 6 -0.85 48.88 6.56
N LEU A 7 -1.23 49.72 5.60
CA LEU A 7 -2.26 49.41 4.62
C LEU A 7 -1.75 48.39 3.58
N GLU A 8 -0.52 48.57 3.10
CA GLU A 8 0.12 47.63 2.16
C GLU A 8 0.33 46.25 2.79
N TYR A 9 0.70 46.20 4.08
CA TYR A 9 0.82 44.94 4.82
C TYR A 9 -0.54 44.23 4.98
N LEU A 10 -1.62 44.96 5.24
CA LEU A 10 -2.97 44.39 5.32
C LEU A 10 -3.43 43.82 3.97
N PHE A 11 -3.14 44.50 2.86
CA PHE A 11 -3.45 43.99 1.52
C PHE A 11 -2.62 42.76 1.16
N MET A 12 -1.33 42.72 1.55
CA MET A 12 -0.49 41.55 1.34
C MET A 12 -1.00 40.32 2.13
N LEU A 13 -1.37 40.53 3.40
CA LEU A 13 -1.94 39.48 4.24
C LEU A 13 -3.29 39.00 3.70
N ALA A 14 -4.19 39.92 3.35
CA ALA A 14 -5.48 39.58 2.77
C ALA A 14 -5.33 38.83 1.44
N GLY A 15 -4.35 39.20 0.59
CA GLY A 15 -4.06 38.52 -0.65
C GLY A 15 -3.66 37.04 -0.47
N MET A 16 -2.84 36.74 0.54
CA MET A 16 -2.49 35.34 0.86
C MET A 16 -3.72 34.53 1.27
N PHE A 17 -4.60 35.11 2.10
CA PHE A 17 -5.83 34.43 2.51
C PHE A 17 -6.77 34.17 1.32
N VAL A 18 -6.91 35.12 0.40
CA VAL A 18 -7.73 34.94 -0.81
C VAL A 18 -7.17 33.84 -1.70
N LEU A 19 -5.85 33.75 -1.86
CA LEU A 19 -5.22 32.68 -2.64
C LEU A 19 -5.45 31.30 -2.02
N VAL A 20 -5.25 31.16 -0.70
CA VAL A 20 -5.50 29.91 0.02
C VAL A 20 -6.98 29.52 -0.04
N LEU A 21 -7.90 30.48 0.09
CA LEU A 21 -9.33 30.22 -0.01
C LEU A 21 -9.72 29.83 -1.43
N ALA A 22 -9.18 30.48 -2.46
CA ALA A 22 -9.46 30.17 -3.85
C ALA A 22 -8.97 28.77 -4.24
N THR A 23 -7.78 28.35 -3.77
CA THR A 23 -7.28 26.99 -4.01
C THR A 23 -8.12 25.93 -3.30
N LEU A 24 -8.51 26.17 -2.04
CA LEU A 24 -9.40 25.27 -1.31
C LEU A 24 -10.79 25.17 -1.95
N PHE A 25 -11.33 26.29 -2.47
CA PHE A 25 -12.64 26.30 -3.13
C PHE A 25 -12.57 25.62 -4.51
N ALA A 26 -11.49 25.81 -5.27
CA ALA A 26 -11.25 25.10 -6.53
C ALA A 26 -11.07 23.58 -6.32
N TYR A 27 -10.44 23.19 -5.21
CA TYR A 27 -10.35 21.80 -4.78
C TYR A 27 -11.73 21.23 -4.42
N ASN A 28 -12.51 21.93 -3.60
CA ASN A 28 -13.83 21.44 -3.16
C ASN A 28 -14.88 21.40 -4.29
N ASN A 29 -14.80 22.33 -5.25
CA ASN A 29 -15.71 22.39 -6.40
C ASN A 29 -15.28 21.55 -7.60
N GLY A 30 -14.17 20.80 -7.50
CA GLY A 30 -13.72 19.89 -8.56
C GLY A 30 -13.25 20.55 -9.85
N VAL A 31 -12.80 21.80 -9.77
CA VAL A 31 -12.19 22.54 -10.89
C VAL A 31 -10.72 22.13 -11.06
N LEU A 32 -10.10 21.63 -9.99
CA LEU A 32 -8.87 20.84 -10.05
C LEU A 32 -9.25 19.37 -10.29
N PRO A 33 -8.50 18.61 -11.10
CA PRO A 33 -8.86 17.22 -11.39
C PRO A 33 -8.97 16.42 -10.09
N HIS A 34 -10.19 15.97 -9.77
CA HIS A 34 -10.46 14.96 -8.73
C HIS A 34 -10.03 13.56 -9.13
N THR A 35 -9.36 13.42 -10.26
CA THR A 35 -8.90 12.15 -10.81
C THR A 35 -7.38 12.18 -10.88
N ILE A 36 -6.74 12.00 -9.73
CA ILE A 36 -5.57 11.12 -9.73
C ILE A 36 -6.15 9.72 -9.99
N GLU A 37 -5.45 8.86 -10.71
CA GLU A 37 -5.75 7.42 -10.88
C GLU A 37 -5.61 6.67 -9.53
N THR A 38 -6.26 7.17 -8.48
CA THR A 38 -6.04 6.82 -7.07
C THR A 38 -6.70 5.52 -6.67
N GLY A 39 -7.72 5.02 -7.37
CA GLY A 39 -8.41 3.79 -6.95
C GLY A 39 -7.47 2.58 -6.88
N GLU A 40 -6.70 2.36 -7.95
CA GLU A 40 -5.80 1.20 -8.07
C GLU A 40 -4.49 1.41 -7.29
N GLN A 41 -3.93 2.62 -7.36
CA GLN A 41 -2.67 2.95 -6.69
C GLN A 41 -2.81 3.03 -5.16
N VAL A 42 -3.95 3.48 -4.63
CA VAL A 42 -4.26 3.42 -3.19
C VAL A 42 -4.44 1.97 -2.75
N ASN A 43 -4.97 1.09 -3.62
CA ASN A 43 -5.15 -0.32 -3.31
C ASN A 43 -3.80 -1.05 -3.17
N VAL A 44 -2.85 -0.79 -4.09
CA VAL A 44 -1.49 -1.38 -3.99
C VAL A 44 -0.74 -0.88 -2.76
N LEU A 45 -0.83 0.42 -2.44
CA LEU A 45 -0.15 0.96 -1.25
C LEU A 45 -0.71 0.35 0.05
N GLN A 46 -2.02 0.10 0.11
CA GLN A 46 -2.64 -0.59 1.23
C GLN A 46 -2.12 -2.03 1.36
N LEU A 47 -2.10 -2.79 0.26
CA LEU A 47 -1.55 -4.15 0.23
C LEU A 47 -0.07 -4.19 0.67
N GLN A 48 0.73 -3.22 0.25
CA GLN A 48 2.13 -3.09 0.68
C GLN A 48 2.24 -2.85 2.19
N ASN A 49 1.43 -1.96 2.75
CA ASN A 49 1.43 -1.68 4.18
C ASN A 49 1.03 -2.92 4.99
N ASP A 50 0.02 -3.67 4.54
CA ASP A 50 -0.43 -4.89 5.21
C ASP A 50 0.66 -5.98 5.17
N ALA A 51 1.26 -6.20 4.00
CA ALA A 51 2.38 -7.13 3.84
C ALA A 51 3.60 -6.74 4.69
N GLN A 52 3.94 -5.44 4.72
CA GLN A 52 5.03 -4.92 5.53
C GLN A 52 4.76 -5.10 7.02
N TYR A 53 3.53 -4.84 7.47
CA TYR A 53 3.14 -5.03 8.87
C TYR A 53 3.33 -6.49 9.31
N ILE A 54 2.84 -7.45 8.51
CA ILE A 54 3.01 -8.89 8.77
C ILE A 54 4.50 -9.25 8.88
N VAL A 55 5.32 -8.83 7.93
CA VAL A 55 6.75 -9.14 7.93
C VAL A 55 7.48 -8.48 9.10
N VAL A 56 7.12 -7.25 9.48
CA VAL A 56 7.68 -6.58 10.66
C VAL A 56 7.36 -7.35 11.94
N GLN A 57 6.13 -7.84 12.10
CA GLN A 57 5.75 -8.68 13.24
C GLN A 57 6.54 -10.00 13.26
N LEU A 58 6.71 -10.66 12.12
CA LEU A 58 7.51 -11.88 12.01
C LEU A 58 9.00 -11.63 12.32
N LYS A 59 9.55 -10.48 11.92
CA LYS A 59 10.91 -10.08 12.28
C LYS A 59 11.05 -9.81 13.78
N ALA A 60 10.06 -9.15 14.39
CA ALA A 60 10.05 -8.90 15.84
C ALA A 60 10.01 -10.20 16.66
N ASN A 61 9.39 -11.26 16.11
CA ASN A 61 9.35 -12.60 16.70
C ASN A 61 10.48 -13.53 16.21
N GLU A 62 11.48 -13.02 15.47
CA GLU A 62 12.60 -13.78 14.91
C GLU A 62 12.24 -14.90 13.91
N LEU A 63 10.97 -15.00 13.48
CA LEU A 63 10.47 -16.03 12.57
C LEU A 63 10.79 -15.75 11.10
N TRP A 64 10.99 -14.47 10.74
CA TRP A 64 11.23 -14.09 9.34
C TRP A 64 12.47 -14.75 8.75
N GLU A 65 13.54 -14.89 9.52
CA GLU A 65 14.80 -15.47 9.03
C GLU A 65 14.65 -16.95 8.63
N GLU A 66 13.77 -17.68 9.33
CA GLU A 66 13.46 -19.08 9.00
C GLU A 66 12.54 -19.18 7.77
N LEU A 67 11.63 -18.22 7.61
CA LEU A 67 10.59 -18.24 6.58
C LEU A 67 11.05 -17.64 5.25
N LYS A 68 11.92 -16.63 5.25
CA LYS A 68 12.24 -15.83 4.05
C LYS A 68 12.80 -16.65 2.88
N SER A 69 13.44 -17.78 3.17
CA SER A 69 14.02 -18.70 2.18
C SER A 69 13.02 -19.76 1.67
N LYS A 70 11.84 -19.89 2.30
CA LYS A 70 10.81 -20.85 1.91
C LYS A 70 10.08 -20.38 0.67
N THR A 71 9.58 -21.32 -0.11
CA THR A 71 8.75 -21.06 -1.29
C THR A 71 7.26 -21.09 -0.91
N VAL A 72 6.42 -20.52 -1.75
CA VAL A 72 4.96 -20.54 -1.58
C VAL A 72 4.33 -21.30 -2.74
N THR A 73 3.44 -22.24 -2.42
CA THR A 73 2.59 -22.91 -3.41
C THR A 73 1.20 -22.29 -3.39
N LEU A 74 0.70 -21.94 -4.57
CA LEU A 74 -0.67 -21.45 -4.76
C LEU A 74 -1.52 -22.57 -5.34
N THR A 75 -2.70 -22.80 -4.76
CA THR A 75 -3.70 -23.72 -5.30
C THR A 75 -5.01 -22.99 -5.46
N ILE A 76 -5.58 -23.03 -6.66
CA ILE A 76 -6.86 -22.36 -6.96
C ILE A 76 -7.98 -23.40 -6.92
N SER A 77 -9.01 -23.13 -6.15
CA SER A 77 -10.22 -23.96 -6.07
C SER A 77 -11.42 -23.06 -5.82
N ASP A 78 -12.51 -23.28 -6.55
CA ASP A 78 -13.77 -22.52 -6.42
C ASP A 78 -13.62 -20.99 -6.45
N GLY A 79 -12.70 -20.49 -7.30
CA GLY A 79 -12.43 -19.05 -7.45
C GLY A 79 -11.62 -18.40 -6.32
N LYS A 80 -11.10 -19.21 -5.39
CA LYS A 80 -10.27 -18.77 -4.26
C LYS A 80 -8.85 -19.31 -4.40
N THR A 81 -7.87 -18.53 -3.97
CA THR A 81 -6.48 -18.99 -3.87
C THR A 81 -6.15 -19.45 -2.45
N THR A 82 -5.66 -20.68 -2.32
CA THR A 82 -5.01 -21.17 -1.09
C THR A 82 -3.52 -21.02 -1.23
N CYS A 83 -2.88 -20.41 -0.23
CA CYS A 83 -1.43 -20.21 -0.19
C CYS A 83 -0.85 -21.11 0.89
N THR A 84 0.21 -21.85 0.56
CA THR A 84 0.90 -22.74 1.51
C THR A 84 2.39 -22.47 1.45
N VAL A 85 3.00 -22.18 2.60
CA VAL A 85 4.44 -21.97 2.70
C VAL A 85 5.13 -23.33 2.91
N ASP A 86 6.09 -23.65 2.05
CA ASP A 86 6.72 -24.97 2.00
C ASP A 86 7.35 -25.36 3.35
N LYS A 87 7.07 -26.59 3.78
CA LYS A 87 7.57 -27.20 5.04
C LYS A 87 7.27 -26.39 6.29
N THR A 88 6.14 -25.68 6.32
CA THR A 88 5.65 -24.99 7.51
C THR A 88 4.15 -25.24 7.72
N SER A 89 3.62 -24.78 8.85
CA SER A 89 2.17 -24.77 9.11
C SER A 89 1.46 -23.54 8.53
N TYR A 90 2.19 -22.61 7.91
CA TYR A 90 1.59 -21.40 7.36
C TYR A 90 0.79 -21.73 6.11
N THR A 91 -0.52 -21.59 6.25
CA THR A 91 -1.48 -21.74 5.18
C THR A 91 -2.61 -20.75 5.36
N GLY A 92 -3.10 -20.19 4.26
CA GLY A 92 -4.22 -19.28 4.30
C GLY A 92 -4.99 -19.29 2.99
N THR A 93 -6.12 -18.59 2.99
CA THR A 93 -7.02 -18.51 1.84
C THR A 93 -7.30 -17.06 1.52
N TYR A 94 -7.15 -16.72 0.25
CA TYR A 94 -7.54 -15.45 -0.33
C TYR A 94 -8.90 -15.62 -1.05
N PRO A 95 -9.84 -14.69 -0.89
CA PRO A 95 -11.19 -14.82 -1.44
C PRO A 95 -11.24 -14.77 -2.98
N GLU A 96 -10.16 -14.33 -3.61
CA GLU A 96 -10.05 -14.16 -5.07
C GLU A 96 -8.86 -14.95 -5.63
N VAL A 97 -8.79 -15.02 -6.96
CA VAL A 97 -7.65 -15.61 -7.67
C VAL A 97 -6.50 -14.59 -7.69
N ILE A 98 -5.38 -14.96 -7.07
CA ILE A 98 -4.16 -14.16 -7.08
C ILE A 98 -3.42 -14.37 -8.41
N GLU A 99 -3.33 -13.33 -9.23
CA GLU A 99 -2.62 -13.30 -10.51
C GLU A 99 -1.11 -13.03 -10.30
N TYR A 100 -0.39 -14.00 -9.74
CA TYR A 100 1.05 -13.92 -9.53
C TYR A 100 1.71 -15.30 -9.53
N SER A 101 2.82 -15.46 -10.27
CA SER A 101 3.59 -16.71 -10.28
C SER A 101 4.60 -16.75 -9.13
N THR A 102 4.50 -17.78 -8.29
CA THR A 102 5.43 -18.08 -7.19
C THR A 102 6.53 -19.07 -7.57
N ASP A 103 6.56 -19.55 -8.81
CA ASP A 103 7.48 -20.61 -9.24
C ASP A 103 8.94 -20.19 -9.09
N GLY A 104 9.69 -20.97 -8.31
CA GLY A 104 11.11 -20.72 -8.04
C GLY A 104 11.40 -19.48 -7.19
N LYS A 105 10.38 -18.81 -6.65
CA LYS A 105 10.55 -17.61 -5.81
C LYS A 105 10.42 -17.95 -4.33
N THR A 106 11.32 -17.38 -3.54
CA THR A 106 11.26 -17.43 -2.09
C THR A 106 10.33 -16.34 -1.55
N LEU A 107 9.86 -16.48 -0.31
CA LEU A 107 9.08 -15.46 0.39
C LEU A 107 9.79 -14.11 0.40
N GLU A 108 11.12 -14.07 0.53
CA GLU A 108 11.90 -12.84 0.40
C GLU A 108 11.75 -12.19 -0.97
N LYS A 109 11.83 -12.99 -2.04
CA LYS A 109 11.68 -12.46 -3.40
C LYS A 109 10.25 -11.97 -3.65
N ILE A 110 9.25 -12.69 -3.17
CA ILE A 110 7.83 -12.30 -3.28
C ILE A 110 7.57 -11.02 -2.48
N TYR A 111 8.12 -10.91 -1.27
CA TYR A 111 8.02 -9.69 -0.46
C TYR A 111 8.68 -8.49 -1.15
N ASN A 112 9.87 -8.67 -1.74
CA ASN A 112 10.54 -7.59 -2.47
C ASN A 112 9.71 -7.17 -3.70
N ASP A 113 9.18 -8.12 -4.47
CA ASP A 113 8.30 -7.81 -5.60
C ASP A 113 7.04 -7.03 -5.14
N CYS A 114 6.49 -7.35 -3.96
CA CYS A 114 5.42 -6.57 -3.35
C CYS A 114 5.85 -5.14 -3.03
N MET A 115 7.00 -4.94 -2.39
CA MET A 115 7.54 -3.61 -2.08
C MET A 115 7.89 -2.80 -3.33
N ASP A 116 8.18 -3.47 -4.45
CA ASP A 116 8.39 -2.86 -5.77
C ASP A 116 7.07 -2.46 -6.47
N GLY A 117 5.92 -2.76 -5.88
CA GLY A 117 4.60 -2.34 -6.36
C GLY A 117 3.78 -3.43 -7.05
N ASN A 118 4.18 -4.70 -6.97
CA ASN A 118 3.39 -5.80 -7.52
C ASN A 118 2.26 -6.20 -6.56
N ALA A 119 1.01 -5.87 -6.92
CA ALA A 119 -0.17 -6.16 -6.11
C ALA A 119 -0.32 -7.67 -5.80
N GLY A 120 -0.25 -8.52 -6.82
CA GLY A 120 -0.39 -9.97 -6.64
C GLY A 120 0.69 -10.58 -5.74
N ALA A 121 1.91 -10.04 -5.76
CA ALA A 121 2.95 -10.45 -4.82
C ALA A 121 2.57 -10.11 -3.36
N CYS A 122 1.97 -8.94 -3.12
CA CYS A 122 1.50 -8.55 -1.79
C CYS A 122 0.35 -9.43 -1.31
N GLU A 123 -0.59 -9.77 -2.21
CA GLU A 123 -1.69 -10.69 -1.90
C GLU A 123 -1.16 -12.08 -1.51
N VAL A 124 -0.11 -12.57 -2.16
CA VAL A 124 0.55 -13.83 -1.77
C VAL A 124 1.12 -13.74 -0.36
N ILE A 125 1.80 -12.64 0.01
CA ILE A 125 2.33 -12.46 1.37
C ILE A 125 1.19 -12.45 2.40
N ILE A 126 0.13 -11.67 2.15
CA ILE A 126 -1.02 -11.57 3.05
C ILE A 126 -1.73 -12.92 3.18
N CYS A 127 -1.97 -13.60 2.06
CA CYS A 127 -2.61 -14.92 2.03
C CYS A 127 -1.79 -16.00 2.74
N SER A 128 -0.46 -16.01 2.56
CA SER A 128 0.41 -17.06 3.12
C SER A 128 0.76 -16.84 4.59
N LEU A 129 0.94 -15.59 5.03
CA LEU A 129 1.47 -15.26 6.35
C LEU A 129 0.47 -14.49 7.24
N GLY A 130 -0.61 -13.94 6.68
CA GLY A 130 -1.62 -13.19 7.44
C GLY A 130 -2.64 -14.06 8.18
N ALA A 131 -2.69 -15.37 7.90
CA ALA A 131 -3.58 -16.32 8.56
C ALA A 131 -2.97 -17.01 9.80
N GLY A 132 -1.83 -16.49 10.30
CA GLY A 132 -1.14 -16.99 11.49
C GLY A 132 -1.65 -16.40 12.80
#